data_AF-A0A5R8L8F8-F1
#
_entry.id   AF-A0A5R8L8F8-F1
#
_cell.length_a   1.000
_cell.length_b   1.000
_cell.length_c   1.000
_cell.angle_alpha   90.00
_cell.angle_beta   90.00
_cell.angle_gamma   90.00
#
_symmetry.space_group_name_H-M   'P 1'
#
loop_
_entity.id
_entity.type
_entity.pdbx_description
1 polymer ?
#
loop_
_entity_poly.entity_id
_entity_poly.type
_entity_poly.pdbx_seq_one_letter_code
_entity_poly.pdbx_strand_id
1 'polypeptide(L)'
;MLDDRTDATADALIRGVGLRVTATRVAVLEALRARPHATADDVFDGIVGTLPGTSKQSVYNALGDFADAGLARRIEPAGHAGTFELRVGDNHHHVVCTGCGRIDDVDCVVGSAPCLHMPEGSGFLIETAEVTFWGVCPECRAKSEAETPRGSR
;
A
#
# COMPACT_ATOMS: atom_id res chain seq x y z
N MET A 1 -16.31 2.32 -9.58
CA MET A 1 -15.68 3.02 -10.71
C MET A 1 -14.34 2.32 -10.88
N LEU A 2 -14.21 1.45 -11.88
CA LEU A 2 -12.99 0.66 -12.10
C LEU A 2 -11.85 1.65 -12.39
N ASP A 3 -10.72 1.50 -11.71
CA ASP A 3 -9.58 2.42 -11.78
C ASP A 3 -8.99 2.38 -13.20
N ASP A 4 -9.34 3.39 -14.02
CA ASP A 4 -8.93 3.62 -15.42
C ASP A 4 -7.39 3.68 -15.58
N ARG A 5 -6.65 3.70 -14.47
CA ARG A 5 -5.19 3.70 -14.40
C ARG A 5 -4.57 2.31 -14.52
N THR A 6 -5.36 1.24 -14.49
CA THR A 6 -4.84 -0.13 -14.61
C THR A 6 -4.31 -0.40 -16.02
N ASP A 7 -4.93 0.21 -17.05
CA ASP A 7 -4.58 0.01 -18.46
C ASP A 7 -3.59 1.06 -19.00
N ALA A 8 -3.38 2.16 -18.28
CA ALA A 8 -2.42 3.19 -18.68
C ALA A 8 -0.96 2.68 -18.59
N THR A 9 -0.08 3.13 -19.48
CA THR A 9 1.35 2.80 -19.35
C THR A 9 1.97 3.51 -18.15
N ALA A 10 2.99 2.93 -17.52
CA ALA A 10 3.72 3.58 -16.41
C ALA A 10 4.19 4.99 -16.79
N ASP A 11 4.75 5.16 -17.98
CA ASP A 11 5.20 6.45 -18.50
C ASP A 11 4.08 7.50 -18.55
N ALA A 12 2.87 7.09 -18.95
CA ALA A 12 1.71 7.97 -19.01
C ALA A 12 1.27 8.40 -17.62
N LEU A 13 1.20 7.48 -16.65
CA LEU A 13 0.85 7.79 -15.27
C LEU A 13 1.86 8.74 -14.61
N ILE A 14 3.16 8.44 -14.73
CA ILE A 14 4.24 9.25 -14.16
C ILE A 14 4.20 10.67 -14.74
N ARG A 15 4.03 10.80 -16.07
CA ARG A 15 3.92 12.11 -16.72
C ARG A 15 2.63 12.83 -16.32
N GLY A 16 1.54 12.11 -16.16
CA GLY A 16 0.22 12.64 -15.78
C GLY A 16 0.24 13.36 -14.43
N VAL A 17 1.09 12.90 -13.50
CA VAL A 17 1.31 13.55 -12.20
C VAL A 17 2.48 14.55 -12.20
N GLY A 18 2.97 14.95 -13.37
CA GLY A 18 4.01 15.97 -13.53
C GLY A 18 5.44 15.51 -13.22
N LEU A 19 5.66 14.22 -12.99
CA LEU A 19 6.99 13.68 -12.70
C LEU A 19 7.74 13.34 -13.99
N ARG A 20 9.06 13.54 -13.97
CA ARG A 20 9.95 13.07 -15.04
C ARG A 20 9.94 11.55 -15.12
N VAL A 21 9.74 11.00 -16.32
CA VAL A 21 9.84 9.56 -16.56
C VAL A 21 11.31 9.12 -16.49
N THR A 22 11.61 8.13 -15.68
CA THR A 22 12.94 7.51 -15.54
C THR A 22 12.79 6.00 -15.47
N ALA A 23 13.83 5.24 -15.86
CA ALA A 23 13.81 3.78 -15.77
C ALA A 23 13.50 3.28 -14.35
N THR A 24 14.06 3.93 -13.32
CA THR A 24 13.76 3.59 -11.92
C THR A 24 12.30 3.86 -11.56
N ARG A 25 11.73 5.02 -11.92
CA ARG A 25 10.32 5.33 -11.62
C ARG A 25 9.38 4.37 -12.32
N VAL A 26 9.66 4.03 -13.58
CA VAL A 26 8.89 3.02 -14.34
C VAL A 26 8.96 1.66 -13.65
N ALA A 27 10.16 1.19 -13.30
CA ALA A 27 10.32 -0.10 -12.62
C ALA A 27 9.64 -0.13 -11.25
N VAL A 28 9.74 0.94 -10.46
CA VAL A 28 9.08 1.07 -9.15
C VAL A 28 7.55 1.02 -9.30
N LEU A 29 6.99 1.73 -10.29
CA LEU A 29 5.55 1.74 -10.52
C LEU A 29 5.05 0.34 -10.92
N GLU A 30 5.75 -0.33 -11.84
CA GLU A 30 5.39 -1.70 -12.26
C GLU A 30 5.55 -2.71 -11.12
N ALA A 31 6.55 -2.54 -10.25
CA ALA A 31 6.70 -3.37 -9.06
C ALA A 31 5.51 -3.21 -8.09
N LEU A 32 5.04 -1.98 -7.87
CA LEU A 32 3.84 -1.74 -7.04
C LEU A 32 2.56 -2.30 -7.69
N ARG A 33 2.45 -2.30 -9.02
CA ARG A 33 1.33 -2.95 -9.73
C ARG A 33 1.32 -4.46 -9.48
N ALA A 34 2.50 -5.08 -9.53
CA ALA A 34 2.64 -6.53 -9.35
C ALA A 34 2.49 -6.98 -7.89
N ARG A 35 2.85 -6.11 -6.93
CA ARG A 35 2.76 -6.38 -5.50
C ARG A 35 2.12 -5.18 -4.79
N PRO A 36 0.79 -5.19 -4.62
CA PRO A 36 0.11 -4.25 -3.74
C PRO A 36 0.70 -4.29 -2.32
N HIS A 37 0.66 -3.15 -1.62
CA HIS A 37 1.12 -3.01 -0.23
C HIS A 37 2.58 -3.42 -0.02
N ALA A 38 3.47 -3.04 -0.94
CA ALA A 38 4.88 -3.41 -0.87
C ALA A 38 5.70 -2.43 -0.02
N THR A 39 6.66 -2.94 0.76
CA THR A 39 7.69 -2.09 1.37
C THR A 39 8.69 -1.59 0.32
N ALA A 40 9.47 -0.57 0.65
CA ALA A 40 10.54 -0.12 -0.25
C ALA A 40 11.61 -1.21 -0.49
N ASP A 41 11.85 -2.08 0.48
CA ASP A 41 12.74 -3.24 0.32
C ASP A 41 12.14 -4.28 -0.62
N ASP A 42 10.84 -4.60 -0.49
CA ASP A 42 10.13 -5.48 -1.43
C ASP A 42 10.23 -4.98 -2.87
N VAL A 43 10.04 -3.68 -3.07
CA VAL A 43 10.13 -3.04 -4.40
C VAL A 43 11.57 -3.13 -4.93
N PHE A 44 12.56 -2.80 -4.10
CA PHE A 44 13.97 -2.86 -4.52
C PHE A 44 14.37 -4.28 -4.93
N ASP A 45 14.05 -5.27 -4.10
CA ASP A 45 14.36 -6.68 -4.36
C ASP A 45 13.66 -7.18 -5.64
N GLY A 46 12.46 -6.67 -5.92
CA GLY A 46 11.71 -6.97 -7.14
C GLY A 46 12.33 -6.43 -8.43
N ILE A 47 13.10 -5.33 -8.39
CA ILE A 47 13.60 -4.66 -9.60
C ILE A 47 15.11 -4.70 -9.79
N VAL A 48 15.89 -4.95 -8.73
CA VAL A 48 17.36 -4.86 -8.77
C VAL A 48 17.99 -5.82 -9.79
N GLY A 49 17.39 -7.00 -10.01
CA GLY A 49 17.84 -7.97 -11.00
C GLY A 49 17.64 -7.51 -12.45
N THR A 50 16.64 -6.69 -12.72
CA THR A 50 16.28 -6.22 -14.07
C THR A 50 16.76 -4.81 -14.38
N LEU A 51 17.10 -4.03 -13.35
CA LEU A 51 17.62 -2.66 -13.51
C LEU A 51 18.98 -2.51 -12.79
N PRO A 52 20.07 -3.07 -13.36
CA PRO A 52 21.41 -2.93 -12.79
C PRO A 52 21.79 -1.45 -12.67
N GLY A 53 22.25 -1.04 -11.49
CA GLY A 53 22.62 0.35 -11.18
C GLY A 53 21.54 1.16 -10.45
N THR A 54 20.35 0.58 -10.23
CA THR A 54 19.41 1.15 -9.25
C THR A 54 19.93 0.96 -7.82
N SER A 55 19.57 1.86 -6.92
CA SER A 55 19.90 1.78 -5.50
C SER A 55 18.64 1.81 -4.66
N LYS A 56 18.72 1.31 -3.41
CA LYS A 56 17.62 1.44 -2.45
C LYS A 56 17.20 2.90 -2.27
N GLN A 57 18.16 3.82 -2.19
CA GLN A 57 17.86 5.25 -2.09
C GLN A 57 17.08 5.77 -3.29
N SER A 58 17.40 5.33 -4.51
CA SER A 58 16.67 5.70 -5.72
C SER A 58 15.23 5.19 -5.72
N VAL A 59 15.01 3.99 -5.18
CA VAL A 59 13.67 3.42 -4.97
C VAL A 59 12.89 4.24 -3.93
N TYR A 60 13.48 4.51 -2.77
CA TYR A 60 12.86 5.35 -1.74
C TYR A 60 12.48 6.74 -2.27
N ASN A 61 13.37 7.39 -3.02
CA ASN A 61 13.08 8.68 -3.63
C ASN A 61 11.91 8.60 -4.61
N ALA A 62 11.87 7.58 -5.48
CA ALA A 62 10.78 7.40 -6.42
C ALA A 62 9.43 7.15 -5.71
N LEU A 63 9.43 6.33 -4.65
CA LEU A 63 8.24 6.07 -3.84
C LEU A 63 7.75 7.34 -3.12
N GLY A 64 8.68 8.13 -2.57
CA GLY A 64 8.38 9.44 -1.98
C GLY A 64 7.78 10.40 -3.00
N ASP A 65 8.40 10.54 -4.17
CA ASP A 65 7.89 11.38 -5.26
C ASP A 65 6.47 10.95 -5.67
N PHE A 66 6.19 9.65 -5.74
CA PHE A 66 4.86 9.13 -6.07
C PHE A 66 3.83 9.42 -4.98
N ALA A 67 4.21 9.33 -3.71
CA ALA A 67 3.34 9.68 -2.59
C ALA A 67 3.02 11.17 -2.58
N ASP A 68 4.05 12.02 -2.73
CA ASP A 68 3.90 13.48 -2.76
C ASP A 68 3.06 13.96 -3.95
N ALA A 69 3.17 13.28 -5.09
CA ALA A 69 2.39 13.57 -6.30
C ALA A 69 0.99 12.92 -6.30
N GLY A 70 0.62 12.19 -5.23
CA GLY A 70 -0.66 11.49 -5.12
C GLY A 70 -0.84 10.32 -6.10
N LEU A 71 0.24 9.82 -6.70
CA LEU A 71 0.22 8.65 -7.58
C LEU A 71 0.22 7.34 -6.77
N ALA A 72 0.86 7.35 -5.61
CA ALA A 72 0.87 6.27 -4.64
C ALA A 72 0.39 6.78 -3.28
N ARG A 73 -0.01 5.87 -2.40
CA ARG A 73 -0.25 6.15 -0.99
C ARG A 73 0.77 5.39 -0.16
N ARG A 74 1.26 6.03 0.91
CA ARG A 74 2.06 5.39 1.95
C ARG A 74 1.16 5.02 3.13
N ILE A 75 1.31 3.81 3.63
CA ILE A 75 0.59 3.27 4.78
C ILE A 75 1.62 2.93 5.85
N GLU A 76 1.38 3.35 7.09
CA GLU A 76 2.30 3.15 8.20
C GLU A 76 1.62 2.47 9.39
N PRO A 77 1.37 1.15 9.33
CA PRO A 77 0.80 0.44 10.47
C PRO A 77 1.79 0.46 11.64
N ALA A 78 1.29 0.78 12.83
CA ALA A 78 2.10 0.81 14.03
C ALA A 78 2.85 -0.52 14.25
N GLY A 79 4.17 -0.46 14.40
CA GLY A 79 5.03 -1.64 14.62
C GLY A 79 5.40 -2.42 13.36
N HIS A 80 4.99 -1.98 12.17
CA HIS A 80 5.36 -2.58 10.89
C HIS A 80 6.10 -1.58 10.00
N ALA A 81 6.82 -2.10 9.00
CA ALA A 81 7.45 -1.26 8.00
C ALA A 81 6.38 -0.52 7.17
N GLY A 82 6.68 0.73 6.79
CA GLY A 82 5.83 1.48 5.88
C GLY A 82 5.71 0.77 4.52
N THR A 83 4.49 0.70 4.01
CA THR A 83 4.17 0.10 2.71
C THR A 83 3.60 1.15 1.76
N PHE A 84 3.68 0.85 0.47
CA PHE A 84 3.18 1.71 -0.60
C PHE A 84 2.18 0.95 -1.47
N GLU A 85 1.17 1.65 -1.95
CA GLU A 85 0.16 1.13 -2.87
C GLU A 85 -0.15 2.14 -3.97
N LEU A 86 -0.65 1.67 -5.10
CA LEU A 86 -1.12 2.54 -6.19
C LEU A 86 -2.61 2.83 -6.10
N ARG A 87 -3.38 2.08 -5.29
CA ARG A 87 -4.80 2.32 -5.08
C ARG A 87 -4.97 3.60 -4.26
N VAL A 88 -5.36 4.68 -4.92
CA VAL A 88 -5.47 6.01 -4.32
C VAL A 88 -6.78 6.67 -4.76
N GLY A 89 -7.27 7.60 -3.96
CA GLY A 89 -8.45 8.42 -4.32
C GLY A 89 -9.80 7.71 -4.16
N ASP A 90 -9.82 6.48 -3.64
CA ASP A 90 -11.03 5.84 -3.15
C ASP A 90 -11.01 5.71 -1.62
N ASN A 91 -12.16 5.33 -1.05
CA ASN A 91 -12.31 5.16 0.39
C ASN A 91 -12.20 3.67 0.76
N HIS A 92 -11.01 3.10 0.63
CA HIS A 92 -10.71 1.77 1.16
C HIS A 92 -9.94 1.89 2.48
N HIS A 93 -10.00 0.81 3.25
CA HIS A 93 -9.37 0.65 4.55
C HIS A 93 -8.41 -0.52 4.51
N HIS A 94 -7.59 -0.66 5.55
CA HIS A 94 -6.60 -1.74 5.60
C HIS A 94 -6.87 -2.67 6.77
N VAL A 95 -6.64 -3.97 6.58
CA VAL A 95 -6.52 -4.94 7.68
C VAL A 95 -5.07 -5.40 7.79
N VAL A 96 -4.54 -5.42 9.01
CA VAL A 96 -3.15 -5.78 9.29
C VAL A 96 -3.11 -7.03 10.16
N CYS A 97 -2.36 -8.02 9.71
CA CYS A 97 -2.11 -9.25 10.46
C CYS A 97 -1.12 -8.99 11.60
N THR A 98 -1.53 -9.19 12.85
CA THR A 98 -0.68 -9.06 14.03
C THR A 98 0.38 -10.16 14.14
N GLY A 99 0.23 -11.26 13.39
CA GLY A 99 1.19 -12.37 13.39
C GLY A 99 2.33 -12.22 12.38
N CYS A 100 2.07 -11.65 11.20
CA CYS A 100 3.08 -11.55 10.14
C CYS A 100 3.19 -10.17 9.48
N GLY A 101 2.33 -9.22 9.82
CA GLY A 101 2.32 -7.88 9.23
C GLY A 101 1.69 -7.79 7.83
N ARG A 102 1.14 -8.89 7.28
CA ARG A 102 0.40 -8.86 6.01
C ARG A 102 -0.71 -7.80 6.06
N ILE A 103 -0.81 -7.01 5.00
CA ILE A 103 -1.84 -5.99 4.81
C ILE A 103 -2.73 -6.43 3.66
N ASP A 104 -4.04 -6.30 3.83
CA ASP A 104 -5.02 -6.49 2.75
C ASP A 104 -6.02 -5.32 2.74
N ASP A 105 -6.59 -5.04 1.56
CA ASP A 105 -7.64 -4.04 1.38
C ASP A 105 -8.98 -4.49 1.96
N VAL A 106 -9.71 -3.53 2.53
CA VAL A 106 -11.10 -3.66 2.95
C VAL A 106 -11.88 -2.52 2.31
N ASP A 107 -12.78 -2.84 1.39
CA ASP A 107 -13.69 -1.85 0.82
C ASP A 107 -14.61 -1.27 1.91
N CYS A 108 -14.84 0.04 1.89
CA CYS A 108 -15.72 0.66 2.86
C CYS A 108 -17.16 0.14 2.69
N VAL A 109 -17.66 -0.52 3.73
CA VAL A 109 -18.94 -1.25 3.75
C VAL A 109 -20.18 -0.38 3.53
N VAL A 110 -20.06 0.93 3.72
CA VAL A 110 -21.17 1.89 3.66
C VAL A 110 -21.22 2.70 2.36
N GLY A 111 -20.23 2.53 1.46
CA GLY A 111 -20.17 3.21 0.16
C GLY A 111 -19.94 4.73 0.18
N SER A 112 -20.29 5.42 1.28
CA SER A 112 -19.85 6.78 1.60
C SER A 112 -18.62 6.76 2.51
N ALA A 113 -17.94 7.89 2.70
CA ALA A 113 -16.81 8.03 3.62
C ALA A 113 -17.21 8.75 4.92
N PRO A 114 -18.02 8.13 5.80
CA PRO A 114 -18.44 8.79 7.04
C PRO A 114 -17.26 9.02 8.00
N CYS A 115 -16.18 8.24 7.87
CA CYS A 115 -14.93 8.50 8.59
C CYS A 115 -14.29 9.86 8.24
N LEU A 116 -14.58 10.41 7.06
CA LEU A 116 -14.15 11.76 6.65
C LEU A 116 -15.13 12.86 7.10
N HIS A 117 -16.32 12.50 7.60
CA HIS A 117 -17.32 13.45 8.08
C HIS A 117 -17.26 13.53 9.61
N MET A 118 -16.49 14.49 10.12
CA MET A 118 -16.41 14.73 11.55
C MET A 118 -17.68 15.43 12.07
N PRO A 119 -18.13 15.15 13.31
CA PRO A 119 -19.13 15.98 13.97
C PRO A 119 -18.73 17.46 13.98
N GLU A 120 -19.71 18.36 13.84
CA GLU A 120 -19.48 19.81 13.86
C GLU A 120 -18.71 20.24 15.14
N GLY A 121 -17.73 21.14 14.98
CA GLY A 121 -17.11 21.86 16.10
C GLY A 121 -15.65 21.54 16.46
N SER A 122 -14.92 20.73 15.69
CA SER A 122 -13.50 20.42 16.00
C SER A 122 -12.50 21.52 15.63
N GLY A 123 -12.81 22.35 14.62
CA GLY A 123 -11.93 23.41 14.12
C GLY A 123 -10.74 22.93 13.27
N PHE A 124 -10.60 21.63 13.03
CA PHE A 124 -9.54 21.08 12.18
C PHE A 124 -9.94 21.05 10.70
N LEU A 125 -8.99 21.37 9.81
CA LEU A 125 -9.07 21.01 8.40
C LEU A 125 -8.62 19.56 8.27
N ILE A 126 -9.55 18.67 7.92
CA ILE A 126 -9.25 17.24 7.78
C ILE A 126 -8.80 16.97 6.36
N GLU A 127 -7.57 16.48 6.24
CA GLU A 127 -6.97 16.09 4.96
C GLU A 127 -7.19 14.61 4.69
N THR A 128 -7.13 13.75 5.73
CA THR A 128 -7.24 12.30 5.61
C THR A 128 -7.88 11.69 6.86
N ALA A 129 -8.65 10.61 6.67
CA ALA A 129 -9.07 9.70 7.74
C ALA A 129 -8.68 8.27 7.36
N GLU A 130 -8.09 7.53 8.28
CA GLU A 130 -7.64 6.16 8.06
C GLU A 130 -8.30 5.22 9.07
N VAL A 131 -8.77 4.06 8.58
CA VAL A 131 -9.30 2.98 9.41
C VAL A 131 -8.42 1.77 9.20
N THR A 132 -7.85 1.26 10.28
CA THR A 132 -7.02 0.06 10.27
C THR A 132 -7.65 -1.00 11.17
N PHE A 133 -7.98 -2.14 10.58
CA PHE A 133 -8.40 -3.33 11.32
C PHE A 133 -7.16 -4.14 11.71
N TRP A 134 -7.16 -4.74 12.91
CA TRP A 134 -6.07 -5.58 13.38
C TRP A 134 -6.60 -6.99 13.67
N GLY A 135 -5.95 -8.00 13.10
CA GLY A 135 -6.41 -9.38 13.20
C GLY A 135 -5.34 -10.40 12.84
N VAL A 136 -5.75 -11.64 12.55
CA VAL A 136 -4.84 -12.72 12.14
C VAL A 136 -5.25 -13.21 10.76
N CYS A 137 -4.32 -13.19 9.81
CA CYS A 137 -4.59 -13.65 8.44
C CYS A 137 -4.84 -15.18 8.40
N PRO A 138 -5.49 -15.69 7.34
CA PRO A 138 -5.79 -17.12 7.21
C PRO A 138 -4.55 -18.02 7.32
N GLU A 139 -3.41 -17.59 6.79
CA GLU A 139 -2.15 -18.33 6.83
C GLU A 139 -1.59 -18.46 8.25
N CYS A 140 -1.56 -17.36 9.01
CA CYS A 140 -1.13 -17.38 10.41
C CYS A 140 -2.09 -18.21 11.28
N ARG A 141 -3.40 -18.08 11.03
CA ARG A 141 -4.40 -18.87 11.74
C ARG A 141 -4.21 -20.37 11.48
N ALA A 142 -4.03 -20.78 10.22
CA ALA A 142 -3.80 -22.18 9.86
C ALA A 142 -2.51 -22.75 10.49
N LYS A 143 -1.42 -21.96 10.56
CA LYS A 143 -0.19 -22.35 11.26
C LYS A 143 -0.42 -22.60 12.75
N SER A 144 -1.14 -21.70 13.42
CA SER A 144 -1.44 -21.87 14.86
C SER A 144 -2.33 -23.09 15.16
N GLU A 145 -3.28 -23.39 14.28
CA GLU A 145 -4.17 -24.56 14.42
C GLU A 145 -3.41 -25.88 14.17
N ALA A 146 -2.38 -25.87 13.30
CA ALA A 146 -1.51 -27.02 13.06
C ALA A 146 -0.50 -27.28 14.19
N GLU A 147 -0.07 -26.23 14.89
CA GLU A 147 0.87 -26.31 16.03
C GLU A 147 0.19 -26.68 17.35
N THR A 148 -1.14 -26.60 17.43
CA THR A 148 -1.90 -27.07 18.60
C THR A 148 -1.88 -28.60 18.62
N PRO A 149 -1.23 -29.26 19.61
CA PRO A 149 -1.22 -30.72 19.67
C PRO A 149 -2.66 -31.21 19.82
N ARG A 150 -3.12 -32.07 18.89
CA ARG A 150 -4.37 -32.82 19.09
C ARG A 150 -4.20 -33.63 20.37
N GLY A 151 -4.96 -33.27 21.39
CA GLY A 151 -4.69 -33.57 22.79
C GLY A 151 -4.31 -35.02 23.09
N SER A 152 -3.39 -35.14 24.05
CA SER A 152 -3.28 -36.29 24.94
C SER A 152 -4.65 -36.56 25.58
N ARG A 153 -5.32 -37.62 25.13
CA ARG A 153 -6.35 -38.32 25.92
C ARG A 153 -5.68 -39.39 26.76
#